data_AF-A0A2T1G8D1-F1
#
_entry.id   AF-A0A2T1G8D1-F1
#
_cell.length_a   1.000
_cell.length_b   1.000
_cell.length_c   1.000
_cell.angle_alpha   90.00
_cell.angle_beta   90.00
_cell.angle_gamma   90.00
#
_symmetry.space_group_name_H-M   'P 1'
#
loop_
_entity.id
_entity.type
_entity.pdbx_description
1 polymer ?
#
loop_
_entity_poly.entity_id
_entity_poly.type
_entity_poly.pdbx_seq_one_letter_code
_entity_poly.pdbx_strand_id
1 'polypeptide(L)'
;MIFDEGKQLEIVQAIEQVRDGIIWKPGKAMSHLLKRINLGHLGPDATLEEYNRVISFIVRDADAKVYVYVYGKTFYPTVTSSVNNTIWLVMMGLDGILETAFPPKEPESYLANSMFVYVGLVKDLL
;
A
#
# COMPACT_ATOMS: atom_id res chain seq x y z
N MET A 1 2.03 18.82 -12.06
CA MET A 1 2.01 17.49 -11.37
C MET A 1 3.43 16.94 -11.39
N ILE A 2 3.83 16.18 -10.36
CA ILE A 2 5.22 15.70 -10.19
C ILE A 2 5.55 14.55 -11.17
N PHE A 3 4.52 13.81 -11.60
CA PHE A 3 4.61 12.76 -12.61
C PHE A 3 3.97 13.21 -13.93
N ASP A 4 4.48 12.72 -15.05
CA ASP A 4 3.82 12.89 -16.35
C ASP A 4 2.52 12.07 -16.43
N GLU A 5 1.68 12.37 -17.42
CA GLU A 5 0.36 11.74 -17.58
C GLU A 5 0.45 10.21 -17.75
N GLY A 6 1.48 9.72 -18.46
CA GLY A 6 1.69 8.29 -18.67
C GLY A 6 2.02 7.58 -17.36
N LYS A 7 2.90 8.17 -16.54
CA LYS A 7 3.26 7.64 -15.24
C LYS A 7 2.08 7.67 -14.26
N GLN A 8 1.27 8.72 -14.29
CA GLN A 8 0.06 8.81 -13.47
C GLN A 8 -0.94 7.71 -13.83
N LEU A 9 -1.11 7.40 -15.12
CA LEU A 9 -1.95 6.30 -15.57
C LEU A 9 -1.45 4.94 -15.05
N GLU A 10 -0.14 4.67 -15.09
CA GLU A 10 0.43 3.43 -14.54
C GLU A 10 0.20 3.30 -13.02
N ILE A 11 0.33 4.41 -12.27
CA ILE A 11 0.05 4.43 -10.82
C ILE A 11 -1.41 4.06 -10.56
N VAL A 12 -2.34 4.67 -11.29
CA VAL A 12 -3.79 4.39 -11.19
C VAL A 12 -4.09 2.93 -11.54
N GLN A 13 -3.55 2.43 -12.65
CA GLN A 13 -3.74 1.06 -13.08
C GLN A 13 -3.24 0.04 -12.05
N ALA A 14 -2.10 0.28 -11.42
CA ALA A 14 -1.58 -0.59 -10.37
C ALA A 14 -2.53 -0.68 -9.16
N ILE A 15 -3.10 0.46 -8.74
CA ILE A 15 -4.05 0.51 -7.63
C ILE A 15 -5.35 -0.24 -7.99
N GLU A 16 -5.88 -0.03 -9.20
CA GLU A 16 -7.06 -0.76 -9.69
C GLU A 16 -6.82 -2.28 -9.79
N GLN A 17 -5.65 -2.72 -10.24
CA GLN A 17 -5.31 -4.15 -10.26
C GLN A 17 -5.35 -4.77 -8.86
N VAL A 18 -4.80 -4.09 -7.85
CA VAL A 18 -4.87 -4.57 -6.46
C VAL A 18 -6.30 -4.55 -5.93
N ARG A 19 -7.13 -3.58 -6.33
CA ARG A 19 -8.56 -3.55 -5.99
C ARG A 19 -9.29 -4.77 -6.54
N ASP A 20 -9.01 -5.13 -7.79
CA ASP A 20 -9.65 -6.25 -8.47
C ASP A 20 -9.18 -7.61 -7.94
N GLY A 21 -7.90 -7.71 -7.56
CA GLY A 21 -7.37 -8.93 -6.96
C GLY A 21 -5.99 -8.74 -6.35
N ILE A 22 -5.83 -9.16 -5.09
CA ILE A 22 -4.53 -9.13 -4.44
C ILE A 22 -3.64 -10.25 -4.98
N ILE A 23 -2.57 -9.86 -5.66
CA ILE A 23 -1.47 -10.74 -6.06
C ILE A 23 -0.22 -10.32 -5.30
N TRP A 24 0.28 -11.22 -4.46
CA TRP A 24 1.55 -11.01 -3.77
C TRP A 24 2.72 -11.39 -4.65
N LYS A 25 3.82 -10.64 -4.50
CA LYS A 25 5.11 -11.08 -5.01
C LYS A 25 5.42 -12.49 -4.47
N PRO A 26 5.94 -13.41 -5.30
CA PRO A 26 6.14 -14.80 -4.90
C PRO A 26 6.89 -14.95 -3.57
N GLY A 27 6.32 -15.74 -2.65
CA GLY A 27 6.87 -15.98 -1.30
C GLY A 27 6.70 -14.85 -0.28
N LYS A 28 6.13 -13.69 -0.65
CA LYS A 28 5.97 -12.54 0.26
C LYS A 28 4.72 -12.60 1.12
N ALA A 29 3.63 -13.19 0.65
CA ALA A 29 2.35 -13.24 1.36
C ALA A 29 2.48 -13.75 2.81
N MET A 30 2.92 -15.01 2.95
CA MET A 30 3.03 -15.66 4.27
C MET A 30 4.12 -15.05 5.14
N SER A 31 5.26 -14.66 4.57
CA SER A 31 6.35 -14.04 5.33
C SER A 31 5.94 -12.67 5.90
N HIS A 32 5.18 -11.88 5.15
CA HIS A 32 4.63 -10.61 5.66
C HIS A 32 3.52 -10.84 6.69
N LEU A 33 2.61 -11.79 6.48
CA LEU A 33 1.59 -12.17 7.46
C LEU A 33 2.22 -12.53 8.81
N LEU A 34 3.14 -13.50 8.82
CA LEU A 34 3.82 -13.94 10.04
C LEU A 34 4.55 -12.78 10.72
N LYS A 35 5.18 -11.89 9.94
CA LYS A 35 5.82 -10.69 10.50
C LYS A 35 4.80 -9.73 11.13
N ARG A 36 3.59 -9.59 10.57
CA ARG A 36 2.54 -8.74 11.15
C ARG A 36 2.01 -9.34 12.46
N ILE A 37 1.82 -10.65 12.51
CA ILE A 37 1.43 -11.37 13.73
C ILE A 37 2.51 -11.24 14.81
N ASN A 38 3.77 -11.53 14.49
CA ASN A 38 4.88 -11.49 15.45
C ASN A 38 5.14 -10.09 16.03
N LEU A 39 4.78 -9.03 15.29
CA LEU A 39 4.89 -7.65 15.75
C LEU A 39 3.60 -7.14 16.42
N GLY A 40 2.57 -7.98 16.57
CA GLY A 40 1.30 -7.63 17.19
C GLY A 40 0.41 -6.70 16.37
N HIS A 41 0.69 -6.55 15.07
CA HIS A 41 -0.14 -5.73 14.17
C HIS A 41 -1.43 -6.43 13.75
N LEU A 42 -1.43 -7.76 13.79
CA LEU A 42 -2.58 -8.62 13.57
C LEU A 42 -2.69 -9.59 14.75
N GLY A 43 -3.89 -10.15 14.96
CA GLY A 43 -4.13 -11.15 15.99
C GLY A 43 -3.28 -12.42 15.80
N PRO A 44 -3.04 -13.21 16.86
CA PRO A 44 -2.18 -14.40 16.82
C PRO A 44 -2.65 -15.46 15.83
N ASP A 45 -3.97 -15.55 15.61
CA ASP A 45 -4.60 -16.53 14.71
C ASP A 45 -4.96 -15.94 13.34
N ALA A 46 -4.44 -14.75 13.01
CA ALA A 46 -4.79 -14.06 11.78
C ALA A 46 -4.39 -14.87 10.54
N THR A 47 -5.32 -14.95 9.61
CA THR A 47 -5.17 -15.66 8.33
C THR A 47 -4.70 -14.73 7.21
N LEU A 48 -4.22 -15.31 6.11
CA LEU A 48 -3.88 -14.53 4.92
C LEU A 48 -5.12 -13.83 4.33
N GLU A 49 -6.29 -14.44 4.45
CA GLU A 49 -7.55 -13.84 4.00
C GLU A 49 -7.87 -12.57 4.81
N GLU A 50 -7.74 -12.61 6.14
CA GLU A 50 -7.97 -11.44 7.00
C GLU A 50 -6.96 -10.33 6.74
N TYR A 51 -5.70 -10.70 6.53
CA TYR A 51 -4.68 -9.73 6.16
C TYR A 51 -4.97 -9.08 4.79
N ASN A 52 -5.40 -9.88 3.81
CA ASN A 52 -5.83 -9.37 2.51
C ASN A 52 -7.10 -8.50 2.64
N ARG A 53 -8.02 -8.78 3.57
CA ARG A 53 -9.16 -7.90 3.85
C ARG A 53 -8.73 -6.52 4.33
N VAL A 54 -7.73 -6.43 5.20
CA VAL A 54 -7.15 -5.14 5.63
C VAL A 54 -6.60 -4.37 4.43
N ILE A 55 -5.87 -5.05 3.55
CA ILE A 55 -5.29 -4.45 2.34
C ILE A 55 -6.38 -3.97 1.38
N SER A 56 -7.39 -4.81 1.11
CA SER A 56 -8.53 -4.48 0.26
C SER A 56 -9.31 -3.29 0.80
N PHE A 57 -9.48 -3.18 2.12
CA PHE A 57 -10.10 -2.01 2.74
C PHE A 57 -9.30 -0.74 2.45
N ILE A 58 -7.97 -0.76 2.66
CA ILE A 58 -7.10 0.41 2.47
C ILE A 58 -7.12 0.90 1.02
N VAL A 59 -7.00 0.00 0.03
CA VAL A 59 -6.95 0.41 -1.38
C VAL A 59 -8.31 0.87 -1.92
N ARG A 60 -9.41 0.51 -1.25
CA ARG A 60 -10.79 0.90 -1.64
C ARG A 60 -11.32 2.11 -0.88
N ASP A 61 -10.65 2.53 0.18
CA ASP A 61 -11.00 3.74 0.92
C ASP A 61 -10.80 4.99 0.03
N ALA A 62 -11.88 5.70 -0.23
CA ALA A 62 -11.92 6.89 -1.07
C ALA A 62 -11.04 8.04 -0.52
N ASP A 63 -10.90 8.11 0.81
CA ASP A 63 -10.09 9.13 1.50
C ASP A 63 -8.66 8.65 1.79
N ALA A 64 -8.29 7.47 1.32
CA ALA A 64 -6.92 6.99 1.43
C ALA A 64 -5.96 7.90 0.64
N LYS A 65 -4.81 8.18 1.24
CA LYS A 65 -3.76 8.99 0.64
C LYS A 65 -2.86 8.11 -0.21
N VAL A 66 -2.57 8.56 -1.43
CA VAL A 66 -1.66 7.92 -2.36
C VAL A 66 -0.33 8.65 -2.39
N TYR A 67 0.72 7.88 -2.17
CA TYR A 67 2.11 8.27 -2.32
C TYR A 67 2.76 7.41 -3.40
N VAL A 68 3.89 7.86 -3.92
CA VAL A 68 4.80 7.03 -4.71
C VAL A 68 6.13 7.00 -4.01
N TYR A 69 6.56 5.80 -3.61
CA TYR A 69 7.92 5.59 -3.13
C TYR A 69 8.87 5.45 -4.32
N VAL A 70 9.90 6.29 -4.37
CA VAL A 70 10.89 6.33 -5.45
C VAL A 70 12.19 5.71 -4.96
N TYR A 71 12.60 4.60 -5.57
CA TYR A 71 13.86 3.93 -5.28
C TYR A 71 14.68 3.77 -6.56
N GLY A 72 15.69 4.62 -6.73
CA GLY A 72 16.45 4.70 -7.97
C GLY A 72 15.54 5.09 -9.14
N LYS A 73 15.33 4.17 -10.09
CA LYS A 73 14.43 4.36 -11.25
C LYS A 73 13.09 3.65 -11.10
N THR A 74 12.84 3.02 -9.97
CA THR A 74 11.64 2.23 -9.71
C THR A 74 10.64 3.03 -8.87
N PHE A 75 9.37 2.92 -9.22
CA PHE A 75 8.26 3.60 -8.59
C PHE A 75 7.34 2.58 -7.95
N TYR A 76 6.93 2.83 -6.72
CA TYR A 76 6.03 1.96 -5.99
C TYR A 76 4.83 2.77 -5.48
N PRO A 77 3.67 2.67 -6.14
CA PRO A 77 2.42 3.20 -5.61
C PRO A 77 2.20 2.69 -4.19
N THR A 78 1.91 3.62 -3.28
CA THR A 78 1.73 3.34 -1.86
C THR A 78 0.46 4.01 -1.38
N VAL A 79 -0.55 3.21 -1.03
CA VAL A 79 -1.85 3.69 -0.52
C VAL A 79 -1.84 3.61 1.00
N THR A 80 -2.33 4.65 1.66
CA THR A 80 -2.37 4.73 3.12
C THR A 80 -3.75 5.11 3.62
N SER A 81 -4.23 4.40 4.64
CA SER A 81 -5.51 4.65 5.30
C SER A 81 -5.44 4.26 6.77
N SER A 82 -6.40 4.73 7.57
CA SER A 82 -6.55 4.37 8.97
C SER A 82 -7.39 3.10 9.11
N VAL A 83 -6.84 2.08 9.74
CA VAL A 83 -7.54 0.84 10.10
C VAL A 83 -7.47 0.72 11.62
N ASN A 84 -8.62 0.75 12.29
CA ASN A 84 -8.72 0.71 13.77
C ASN A 84 -7.79 1.74 14.43
N ASN A 85 -7.87 3.00 13.98
CA ASN A 85 -7.07 4.14 14.47
C ASN A 85 -5.56 4.00 14.26
N THR A 86 -5.12 3.04 13.45
CA THR A 86 -3.71 2.85 13.11
C THR A 86 -3.53 3.13 11.63
N ILE A 87 -2.57 3.98 11.26
CA ILE A 87 -2.26 4.19 9.84
C ILE A 87 -1.54 2.96 9.31
N TRP A 88 -2.07 2.41 8.22
CA TRP A 88 -1.45 1.37 7.43
C TRP A 88 -0.98 1.94 6.10
N LEU A 89 0.04 1.30 5.52
CA LEU A 89 0.44 1.49 4.14
C LEU A 89 0.37 0.17 3.38
N VAL A 90 0.02 0.25 2.12
CA VAL A 90 0.04 -0.85 1.13
C VAL A 90 0.87 -0.37 -0.04
N MET A 91 1.97 -1.07 -0.32
CA MET A 91 2.91 -0.74 -1.39
C MET A 91 2.92 -1.83 -2.45
N MET A 92 2.81 -1.43 -3.71
CA MET A 92 2.78 -2.30 -4.88
C MET A 92 3.78 -1.83 -5.94
N GLY A 93 4.15 -2.72 -6.86
CA GLY A 93 4.79 -2.33 -8.11
C GLY A 93 3.80 -1.66 -9.07
N LEU A 94 4.31 -1.05 -10.15
CA LEU A 94 3.46 -0.53 -11.24
C LEU A 94 2.69 -1.65 -11.99
N ASP A 95 3.04 -2.90 -11.75
CA ASP A 95 2.37 -4.11 -12.25
C ASP A 95 1.27 -4.63 -11.30
N GLY A 96 0.89 -3.84 -10.28
CA GLY A 96 -0.14 -4.23 -9.31
C GLY A 96 0.29 -5.37 -8.36
N ILE A 97 1.54 -5.82 -8.41
CA ILE A 97 2.03 -6.88 -7.52
C ILE A 97 2.39 -6.26 -6.17
N LEU A 98 1.82 -6.80 -5.08
CA LEU A 98 2.11 -6.33 -3.73
C LEU A 98 3.55 -6.63 -3.33
N GLU A 99 4.24 -5.58 -2.87
CA GLU A 99 5.58 -5.65 -2.29
C GLU A 99 5.52 -5.75 -0.77
N THR A 100 4.65 -4.98 -0.11
CA THR A 100 4.47 -4.99 1.35
C THR A 100 3.18 -4.30 1.79
N ALA A 101 2.68 -4.65 2.97
CA ALA A 101 1.69 -3.86 3.69
C ALA A 101 1.96 -3.90 5.20
N PHE A 102 1.85 -2.78 5.90
CA PHE A 102 2.04 -2.73 7.35
C PHE A 102 1.64 -1.39 7.96
N PRO A 103 1.42 -1.33 9.29
CA PRO A 103 1.36 -0.08 10.02
C PRO A 103 2.77 0.36 10.44
N PRO A 104 3.30 1.49 9.95
CA PRO A 104 4.55 2.06 10.48
C PRO A 104 4.34 2.55 11.91
N LYS A 105 5.38 2.43 12.76
CA LYS A 105 5.34 2.87 14.16
C LYS A 105 5.12 4.37 14.31
N GLU A 106 5.75 5.16 13.44
CA GLU A 106 5.62 6.62 13.37
C GLU A 106 5.25 6.99 11.93
N PRO A 107 3.94 6.97 11.58
CA PRO A 107 3.50 7.09 10.20
C PRO A 107 3.89 8.41 9.55
N GLU A 108 3.76 9.51 10.29
CA GLU A 108 4.10 10.85 9.82
C GLU A 108 5.59 10.97 9.50
N SER A 109 6.47 10.59 10.43
CA SER A 109 7.92 10.54 10.22
C SER A 109 8.31 9.61 9.08
N TYR A 110 7.65 8.45 8.96
CA TYR A 110 7.94 7.47 7.92
C TYR A 110 7.60 8.00 6.51
N LEU A 111 6.44 8.63 6.36
CA LEU A 111 5.95 9.17 5.10
C LEU A 111 6.54 10.55 4.77
N ALA A 112 7.15 11.24 5.74
CA ALA A 112 7.90 12.48 5.52
C ALA A 112 9.29 12.26 4.87
N ASN A 113 9.71 10.99 4.71
CA ASN A 113 10.92 10.66 3.96
C ASN A 113 10.79 11.16 2.51
N SER A 114 11.81 11.85 2.01
CA SER A 114 11.82 12.48 0.68
C SER A 114 11.66 11.51 -0.49
N MET A 115 11.82 10.21 -0.26
CA MET A 115 11.52 9.17 -1.25
C MET A 115 10.01 8.94 -1.44
N PHE A 116 9.16 9.37 -0.50
CA PHE A 116 7.70 9.34 -0.66
C PHE A 116 7.21 10.66 -1.24
N VAL A 117 6.67 10.58 -2.45
CA VAL A 117 6.04 11.71 -3.13
C VAL A 117 4.53 11.60 -2.98
N TYR A 118 3.88 12.55 -2.31
CA TYR A 118 2.42 12.59 -2.23
C TYR A 118 1.81 12.91 -3.60
N VAL A 119 0.81 12.14 -4.01
CA VAL A 119 0.17 12.26 -5.33
C VAL A 119 -1.25 12.79 -5.21
N GLY A 120 -2.01 12.35 -4.22
CA GLY A 120 -3.40 12.76 -4.04
C GLY A 120 -4.19 11.79 -3.17
N LEU A 121 -5.51 11.97 -3.13
CA LEU A 121 -6.42 11.00 -2.54
C LEU A 121 -6.88 10.01 -3.59
N VAL A 122 -7.22 8.81 -3.14
CA VAL A 122 -7.78 7.75 -3.99
C VAL A 122 -8.97 8.25 -4.83
N LYS A 123 -9.92 8.97 -4.23
CA LYS A 123 -11.09 9.53 -4.95
C LYS A 123 -10.79 10.60 -5.99
N ASP A 124 -9.62 11.23 -5.92
CA ASP A 124 -9.22 12.28 -6.86
C ASP A 124 -8.44 11.69 -8.04
N LEU A 125 -7.95 10.45 -7.91
CA LEU A 125 -7.13 9.76 -8.90
C LEU A 125 -7.90 8.71 -9.72
N LEU A 126 -9.00 8.19 -9.18
CA LEU A 126 -9.77 7.05 -9.71
C LEU A 126 -11.20 7.46 -10.07
#